data_AF-A0A1V4MQ58-F1
#
_entry.id   AF-A0A1V4MQ58-F1
#
_cell.length_a   1.000
_cell.length_b   1.000
_cell.length_c   1.000
_cell.angle_alpha   90.00
_cell.angle_beta   90.00
_cell.angle_gamma   90.00
#
_symmetry.space_group_name_H-M   'P 1'
#
loop_
_entity.id
_entity.type
_entity.pdbx_description
1 polymer ?
#
loop_
_entity_poly.entity_id
_entity_poly.type
_entity_poly.pdbx_seq_one_letter_code
_entity_poly.pdbx_strand_id
1 'polypeptide(L)'
;MPWVKQENCSGCGECIEECPVEAISMIDEKAYINMEKCIRCAICHNICQEEAIRHDSETVNIEITANVLRAKESMEICANYFGDYEEAQKCLKRWIKYYNREKVIAEKTMAELQSIRKTS
;
A
#
# COMPACT_ATOMS: atom_id res chain seq x y z
N MET A 1 -6.73 -0.90 4.03
CA MET A 1 -5.74 -1.38 5.01
C MET A 1 -5.45 -0.29 6.02
N PRO A 2 -5.14 -0.62 7.29
CA PRO A 2 -4.70 0.37 8.25
C PRO A 2 -3.27 0.83 7.93
N TRP A 3 -2.99 2.12 8.11
CA TRP A 3 -1.64 2.66 8.21
C TRP A 3 -1.58 3.67 9.35
N VAL A 4 -0.39 3.90 9.89
CA VAL A 4 -0.21 4.80 11.05
C VAL A 4 0.32 6.14 10.55
N LYS A 5 -0.49 7.18 10.71
CA LYS A 5 -0.14 8.58 10.51
C LYS A 5 0.75 9.04 11.68
N GLN A 6 2.05 9.03 11.44
CA GLN A 6 3.09 9.15 12.47
C GLN A 6 2.99 10.47 13.25
N GLU A 7 2.62 11.54 12.58
CA GLU A 7 2.43 12.87 13.17
C GLU A 7 1.26 12.94 14.16
N ASN A 8 0.26 12.07 14.01
CA ASN A 8 -0.90 11.99 14.90
C ASN A 8 -0.71 10.95 16.02
N CYS A 9 0.16 9.95 15.84
CA CYS A 9 0.30 8.88 16.81
C CYS A 9 0.97 9.37 18.10
N SER A 10 0.27 9.34 19.23
CA SER A 10 0.82 9.74 20.53
C SER A 10 1.69 8.68 21.22
N GLY A 11 1.73 7.45 20.68
CA GLY A 11 2.46 6.34 21.28
C GLY A 11 1.74 5.69 22.48
N CYS A 12 0.43 5.91 22.66
CA CYS A 12 -0.32 5.43 23.83
C CYS A 12 -0.38 3.90 23.99
N GLY A 13 -0.26 3.13 22.90
CA GLY A 13 -0.21 1.67 22.95
C GLY A 13 -1.54 0.93 22.98
N GLU A 14 -2.70 1.61 23.09
CA GLU A 14 -4.02 0.93 23.16
C GLU A 14 -4.27 -0.03 21.99
N CYS A 15 -3.88 0.36 20.77
CA CYS A 15 -4.01 -0.49 19.59
C CYS A 15 -3.17 -1.78 19.64
N ILE A 16 -2.09 -1.81 20.42
CA ILE A 16 -1.24 -2.99 20.62
C ILE A 16 -1.98 -3.98 21.53
N GLU A 17 -2.52 -3.50 22.65
CA GLU A 17 -3.25 -4.32 23.62
C GLU A 17 -4.52 -4.96 23.01
N GLU A 18 -5.23 -4.20 22.18
CA GLU A 18 -6.48 -4.65 21.55
C GLU A 18 -6.27 -5.49 20.27
N CYS A 19 -5.03 -5.69 19.82
CA CYS A 19 -4.79 -6.45 18.59
C CYS A 19 -4.91 -7.97 18.85
N PRO A 20 -5.94 -8.67 18.33
CA PRO A 20 -6.19 -10.07 18.67
C PRO A 20 -5.16 -11.05 18.08
N VAL A 21 -4.30 -10.57 17.17
CA VAL A 21 -3.30 -11.37 16.45
C VAL A 21 -1.89 -10.81 16.62
N GLU A 22 -1.69 -9.89 17.58
CA GLU A 22 -0.38 -9.32 17.92
C GLU A 22 0.37 -8.80 16.68
N ALA A 23 -0.36 -8.14 15.78
CA ALA A 23 0.18 -7.60 14.54
C ALA A 23 0.75 -6.19 14.70
N ILE A 24 0.64 -5.57 15.88
CA ILE A 24 1.04 -4.18 16.12
C ILE A 24 2.16 -4.15 17.17
N SER A 25 3.21 -3.37 16.90
CA SER A 25 4.36 -3.16 17.77
C SER A 25 4.69 -1.68 17.90
N MET A 26 5.48 -1.32 18.91
CA MET A 26 6.02 0.04 19.06
C MET A 26 7.41 0.13 18.44
N ILE A 27 7.65 1.10 17.55
CA ILE A 27 8.96 1.42 16.96
C ILE A 27 9.12 2.94 17.03
N ASP A 28 10.23 3.43 17.59
CA ASP A 28 10.51 4.87 17.73
C ASP A 28 9.34 5.66 18.34
N GLU A 29 8.75 5.11 19.41
CA GLU A 29 7.58 5.69 20.13
C GLU A 29 6.30 5.80 19.28
N LYS A 30 6.25 5.11 18.14
CA LYS A 30 5.10 5.09 17.24
C LYS A 30 4.61 3.68 16.98
N ALA A 31 3.30 3.54 16.81
CA ALA A 31 2.73 2.26 16.43
C ALA A 31 3.17 1.87 15.01
N TYR A 32 3.51 0.59 14.84
CA TYR A 32 3.86 -0.04 13.58
C TYR A 32 3.01 -1.30 13.40
N ILE A 33 2.40 -1.45 12.22
CA ILE A 33 1.48 -2.56 11.91
C ILE A 33 2.17 -3.51 10.94
N ASN A 34 2.39 -4.76 11.37
CA ASN A 34 2.80 -5.84 10.49
C ASN A 34 1.61 -6.31 9.63
N MET A 35 1.60 -5.88 8.38
CA MET A 35 0.53 -6.19 7.42
C MET A 35 0.48 -7.65 6.96
N GLU A 36 1.53 -8.45 7.20
CA GLU A 36 1.53 -9.90 6.94
C GLU A 36 0.76 -10.66 8.03
N LYS A 37 0.83 -10.21 9.29
CA LYS A 37 0.05 -10.76 10.40
C LYS A 37 -1.36 -10.18 10.50
N CYS A 38 -1.57 -8.95 10.03
CA CYS A 38 -2.83 -8.23 10.18
C CYS A 38 -3.99 -8.96 9.48
N ILE A 39 -4.99 -9.38 10.26
CA ILE A 39 -6.22 -10.02 9.76
C ILE A 39 -7.29 -9.03 9.27
N ARG A 40 -6.98 -7.74 9.24
CA ARG A 40 -7.85 -6.68 8.70
C ARG A 40 -9.20 -6.55 9.42
N CYS A 41 -9.23 -6.84 10.74
CA CYS A 41 -10.44 -6.78 11.56
C CYS A 41 -10.91 -5.37 11.95
N ALA A 42 -10.08 -4.35 11.71
CA ALA A 42 -10.33 -2.94 11.97
C ALA A 42 -10.53 -2.51 13.45
N ILE A 43 -10.29 -3.38 14.43
CA ILE A 43 -10.35 -3.02 15.87
C ILE A 43 -9.45 -1.81 16.19
N CYS A 44 -8.23 -1.81 15.68
CA CYS A 44 -7.26 -0.73 15.93
C CYS A 44 -7.72 0.64 15.40
N HIS A 45 -8.54 0.69 14.34
CA HIS A 45 -9.12 1.95 13.86
C HIS A 45 -10.10 2.52 14.88
N ASN A 46 -10.95 1.67 15.46
CA ASN A 46 -12.05 2.10 16.32
C ASN A 46 -11.57 2.58 17.70
N ILE A 47 -10.45 2.04 18.20
CA ILE A 47 -9.91 2.39 19.51
C ILE A 47 -8.96 3.59 19.49
N CYS A 48 -8.37 3.93 18.33
CA CYS A 48 -7.37 4.99 18.25
C CYS A 48 -8.00 6.38 18.42
N GLN A 49 -7.93 6.92 19.64
CA GLN A 49 -8.49 8.23 20.00
C GLN A 49 -7.85 9.39 19.22
N GLU A 50 -6.57 9.28 18.85
CA GLU A 50 -5.84 10.28 18.06
C GLU A 50 -6.18 10.24 16.56
N GLU A 51 -7.04 9.31 16.14
CA GLU A 51 -7.30 8.98 14.74
C GLU A 51 -6.00 8.75 13.94
N ALA A 52 -4.94 8.25 14.59
CA ALA A 52 -3.66 8.03 13.94
C ALA A 52 -3.65 6.80 13.03
N ILE A 53 -4.55 5.83 13.27
CA ILE A 53 -4.70 4.64 12.43
C ILE A 53 -5.73 4.93 11.33
N ARG A 54 -5.25 5.21 10.12
CA ARG A 54 -6.02 5.69 8.97
C ARG A 54 -6.23 4.61 7.92
N HIS A 55 -7.23 4.79 7.06
CA HIS A 55 -7.44 3.90 5.92
C HIS A 55 -6.50 4.27 4.76
N ASP A 56 -5.86 3.28 4.14
CA ASP A 56 -5.05 3.43 2.92
C ASP A 56 -5.81 4.01 1.72
N SER A 57 -7.14 4.01 1.74
CA SER A 57 -7.93 4.75 0.75
C SER A 57 -7.57 6.24 0.69
N GLU A 58 -7.05 6.79 1.79
CA GLU A 58 -6.59 8.18 1.87
C GLU A 58 -5.27 8.42 1.12
N THR A 59 -4.47 7.36 0.88
CA THR A 59 -3.16 7.45 0.23
C THR A 59 -3.19 7.11 -1.26
N VAL A 60 -4.34 6.73 -1.81
CA VAL A 60 -4.48 6.29 -3.23
C VAL A 60 -3.89 7.30 -4.22
N ASN A 61 -4.22 8.58 -4.08
CA ASN A 61 -3.70 9.61 -5.00
C ASN A 61 -2.18 9.84 -4.85
N ILE A 62 -1.66 9.66 -3.64
CA ILE A 62 -0.22 9.76 -3.35
C ILE A 62 0.50 8.60 -4.05
N GLU A 63 -0.03 7.38 -3.93
CA GLU A 63 0.51 6.19 -4.57
C GLU A 63 0.49 6.28 -6.10
N ILE A 64 -0.62 6.75 -6.68
CA ILE A 64 -0.73 7.00 -8.12
C ILE A 64 0.35 7.99 -8.56
N THR A 65 0.51 9.10 -7.84
CA THR A 65 1.52 10.12 -8.16
C THR A 65 2.93 9.56 -8.08
N ALA A 66 3.25 8.83 -6.99
CA ALA A 66 4.55 8.18 -6.82
C ALA A 66 4.84 7.15 -7.92
N ASN A 67 3.84 6.37 -8.33
CA ASN A 67 3.93 5.41 -9.43
C ASN A 67 4.25 6.09 -10.77
N VAL A 68 3.60 7.23 -11.06
CA VAL A 68 3.85 8.03 -12.28
C VAL A 68 5.23 8.68 -12.24
N LEU A 69 5.65 9.23 -11.10
CA LEU A 69 6.98 9.81 -10.94
C LEU A 69 8.08 8.77 -11.16
N ARG A 70 7.97 7.59 -10.55
CA ARG A 70 8.92 6.48 -10.79
C ARG A 70 8.99 6.07 -12.26
N ALA A 71 7.86 6.04 -12.96
CA ALA A 71 7.84 5.75 -14.39
C ALA A 71 8.57 6.85 -15.20
N LYS A 72 8.34 8.13 -14.87
CA LYS A 72 9.04 9.27 -15.50
C LYS A 72 10.56 9.23 -15.26
N GLU A 73 10.98 9.04 -14.02
CA GLU A 73 12.40 8.90 -13.66
C GLU A 73 13.06 7.75 -14.44
N SER A 74 12.36 6.61 -14.54
CA SER A 74 12.84 5.48 -15.33
C SER A 74 12.95 5.79 -16.83
N MET A 75 12.04 6.61 -17.36
CA MET A 75 12.10 7.06 -18.76
C MET A 75 13.31 7.97 -19.00
N GLU A 76 13.56 8.92 -18.10
CA GLU A 76 14.72 9.82 -18.16
C GLU A 76 16.04 9.05 -18.10
N ILE A 77 16.16 8.08 -17.18
CA ILE A 77 17.32 7.19 -17.08
C ILE A 77 17.51 6.41 -18.38
N CYS A 78 16.42 5.87 -18.95
CA CYS A 78 16.48 5.12 -20.20
C CYS A 78 16.95 5.99 -21.37
N ALA A 79 16.40 7.20 -21.53
CA ALA A 79 16.83 8.14 -22.56
C ALA A 79 18.32 8.50 -22.40
N ASN A 80 18.76 8.80 -21.19
CA ASN A 80 20.15 9.17 -20.92
C ASN A 80 21.12 8.01 -21.17
N TYR A 81 20.74 6.79 -20.78
CA TYR A 81 21.59 5.61 -20.94
C TYR A 81 21.77 5.22 -22.41
N PHE A 82 20.71 5.28 -23.22
CA PHE A 82 20.76 4.91 -24.64
C PHE A 82 21.07 6.08 -25.58
N GLY A 83 20.98 7.33 -25.10
CA GLY A 83 21.12 8.52 -25.94
C GLY A 83 19.98 8.70 -26.95
N ASP A 84 18.85 8.01 -26.75
CA ASP A 84 17.72 7.97 -27.67
C ASP A 84 16.39 8.17 -26.92
N TYR A 85 15.67 9.22 -27.30
CA TYR A 85 14.37 9.54 -26.70
C TYR A 85 13.26 8.56 -27.11
N GLU A 86 13.44 7.79 -28.19
CA GLU A 86 12.53 6.72 -28.56
C GLU A 86 12.57 5.55 -27.55
N GLU A 87 13.74 5.30 -26.92
CA GLU A 87 13.87 4.28 -25.87
C GLU A 87 13.09 4.65 -24.60
N ALA A 88 12.95 5.94 -24.27
CA ALA A 88 12.08 6.37 -23.19
C ALA A 88 10.61 5.96 -23.41
N GLN A 89 10.12 6.04 -24.65
CA GLN A 89 8.75 5.60 -24.98
C GLN A 89 8.59 4.08 -24.86
N LYS A 90 9.61 3.30 -25.21
CA LYS A 90 9.63 1.85 -24.97
C LYS A 90 9.64 1.54 -23.47
N CYS A 91 10.37 2.32 -22.66
CA CYS A 91 10.36 2.22 -21.21
C CYS A 91 8.95 2.48 -20.64
N LEU A 92 8.26 3.52 -21.09
CA LEU A 92 6.88 3.80 -20.70
C LEU A 92 5.94 2.62 -21.02
N LYS A 93 6.06 2.04 -22.22
CA LYS A 93 5.27 0.85 -22.61
C LYS A 93 5.51 -0.33 -21.66
N ARG A 94 6.75 -0.53 -21.19
CA ARG A 94 7.08 -1.58 -20.19
C ARG A 94 6.40 -1.31 -18.84
N TRP A 95 6.42 -0.06 -18.37
CA TRP A 95 5.71 0.35 -17.15
C TRP A 95 4.19 0.17 -17.26
N ILE A 96 3.58 0.56 -18.38
CA ILE A 96 2.15 0.32 -18.62
C ILE A 96 1.85 -1.19 -18.60
N LYS A 97 2.69 -2.01 -19.25
CA LYS A 97 2.55 -3.47 -19.22
C LYS A 97 2.65 -4.04 -17.80
N TYR A 98 3.55 -3.51 -16.97
CA TYR A 98 3.67 -3.88 -15.56
C TYR A 98 2.36 -3.62 -14.81
N TYR A 99 1.84 -2.39 -14.82
CA TYR A 99 0.60 -2.07 -14.10
C TYR A 99 -0.62 -2.81 -14.65
N ASN A 100 -0.67 -3.06 -15.97
CA ASN A 100 -1.71 -3.91 -16.56
C ASN A 100 -1.64 -5.36 -16.03
N ARG A 101 -0.43 -5.92 -15.86
CA ARG A 101 -0.25 -7.23 -15.23
C ARG A 101 -0.76 -7.22 -13.79
N GLU A 102 -0.37 -6.23 -12.99
CA GLU A 102 -0.81 -6.10 -11.60
C GLU A 102 -2.33 -5.96 -11.49
N LYS A 103 -2.95 -5.16 -12.36
CA LYS A 103 -4.41 -5.06 -12.48
C LYS A 103 -5.06 -6.42 -12.73
N VAL A 104 -4.57 -7.16 -13.72
CA VAL A 104 -5.11 -8.49 -14.06
C VAL A 104 -4.95 -9.47 -12.89
N ILE A 105 -3.81 -9.44 -12.20
CA ILE A 105 -3.57 -10.27 -11.01
C ILE A 105 -4.59 -9.92 -9.92
N ALA A 106 -4.77 -8.65 -9.60
CA ALA A 106 -5.72 -8.20 -8.59
C ALA A 106 -7.17 -8.60 -8.96
N GLU A 107 -7.60 -8.33 -10.19
CA GLU A 107 -8.94 -8.68 -10.68
C GLU A 107 -9.21 -10.19 -10.60
N LYS A 108 -8.28 -11.02 -11.08
CA LYS A 108 -8.42 -12.48 -11.02
C LYS A 108 -8.40 -12.99 -9.58
N THR A 109 -7.53 -12.46 -8.73
CA THR A 109 -7.47 -12.83 -7.31
C THR A 109 -8.80 -12.53 -6.62
N MET A 110 -9.38 -11.35 -6.87
CA MET A 110 -10.70 -11.01 -6.33
C MET A 110 -11.79 -11.97 -6.82
N ALA A 111 -11.77 -12.35 -8.10
CA ALA A 111 -12.74 -13.31 -8.63
C ALA A 111 -12.64 -14.68 -7.94
N GLU A 112 -11.43 -15.19 -7.73
CA GLU A 112 -11.18 -16.44 -6.99
C GLU A 112 -11.68 -16.33 -5.54
N LEU A 113 -11.34 -15.24 -4.82
CA LEU A 113 -11.80 -15.02 -3.44
C LEU A 113 -13.33 -14.93 -3.33
N GLN A 114 -13.99 -14.31 -4.30
CA GLN A 114 -15.45 -14.23 -4.34
C GLN A 114 -16.11 -15.59 -4.58
N SER A 115 -15.41 -16.53 -5.24
CA SER A 115 -15.90 -17.90 -5.41
C SER A 115 -15.93 -18.67 -4.08
N ILE A 116 -14.93 -18.44 -3.21
CA ILE A 116 -14.87 -19.03 -1.86
C ILE A 116 -16.08 -18.61 -1.04
N ARG A 117 -16.46 -17.32 -1.11
CA ARG A 117 -17.62 -16.75 -0.39
C ARG A 117 -18.94 -17.45 -0.69
N LYS A 118 -19.10 -18.11 -1.85
CA LYS A 118 -20.33 -18.81 -2.22
C LYS A 118 -20.43 -20.24 -1.67
N THR A 119 -19.38 -20.72 -1.01
CA THR A 119 -19.26 -22.10 -0.51
C THR A 119 -19.30 -22.17 1.01
N SER A 120 -19.52 -21.04 1.69
CA SER A 120 -19.67 -20.89 3.14
C SER A 120 -21.12 -20.57 3.53
#